data_AF-A0AAD5FF42-F1
#
_entry.id   AF-A0AAD5FF42-F1
#
_cell.length_a   1.000
_cell.length_b   1.000
_cell.length_c   1.000
_cell.angle_alpha   90.00
_cell.angle_beta   90.00
_cell.angle_gamma   90.00
#
_symmetry.space_group_name_H-M   'P 1'
#
loop_
_entity.id
_entity.type
_entity.pdbx_description
1 polymer ?
#
loop_
_entity_poly.entity_id
_entity_poly.type
_entity_poly.pdbx_seq_one_letter_code
_entity_poly.pdbx_strand_id
1 'polypeptide(L)'
;LLRFLLGVMKMDSIRNKFIRGTAHLGCFGDKAWEARLRWFGHVQRRDMGYIGRRMLRMETPGRRKRGRPRRRFMDVVREDMQVVGMKEADVEDR
;
A
#
# COMPACT_ATOMS: atom_id res chain seq x y z
N LEU A 1 8.07 7.58 -18.91
CA LEU A 1 8.27 8.96 -18.40
C LEU A 1 9.65 9.16 -17.79
N LEU A 2 10.04 8.50 -16.68
CA LEU A 2 11.36 8.73 -16.06
C LEU A 2 12.55 8.55 -17.01
N ARG A 3 12.54 7.51 -17.84
CA ARG A 3 13.58 7.30 -18.87
C ARG A 3 13.66 8.47 -19.85
N PHE A 4 12.51 8.89 -20.38
CA PHE A 4 12.42 9.98 -21.33
C PHE A 4 12.89 11.31 -20.72
N LEU A 5 12.46 11.63 -19.50
CA LEU A 5 12.86 12.85 -18.78
C LEU A 5 14.37 12.87 -18.47
N LEU A 6 14.97 11.70 -18.22
CA LEU A 6 16.40 11.56 -17.95
C LEU A 6 17.22 11.31 -19.23
N GLY A 7 16.62 11.39 -20.42
CA GLY A 7 17.30 11.15 -21.69
C GLY A 7 17.80 9.72 -21.90
N VAL A 8 17.36 8.75 -21.09
CA VAL A 8 17.80 7.35 -21.15
C VAL A 8 17.04 6.60 -22.23
N MET A 9 17.77 6.10 -23.22
CA MET A 9 17.24 5.29 -24.30
C MET A 9 17.18 3.80 -23.91
N LYS A 10 16.53 2.99 -24.76
CA LYS A 10 16.49 1.53 -24.57
C LYS A 10 17.87 0.89 -24.75
N MET A 11 18.71 1.46 -25.62
CA MET A 11 20.07 0.95 -25.92
C MET A 11 21.03 1.04 -24.73
N ASP A 12 20.84 2.01 -23.83
CA ASP A 12 21.70 2.17 -22.66
C ASP A 12 21.62 0.98 -21.68
N SER A 13 20.60 0.12 -21.83
CA SER A 13 20.39 -1.10 -21.01
C SER A 13 20.46 -0.86 -19.48
N ILE A 14 20.22 0.39 -19.05
CA ILE A 14 20.29 0.78 -17.65
C ILE A 14 19.12 0.14 -16.90
N ARG A 15 19.43 -0.53 -15.79
CA ARG A 15 18.40 -1.14 -14.93
C ARG A 15 17.53 -0.07 -14.28
N ASN A 16 16.23 -0.34 -14.14
CA ASN A 16 15.28 0.59 -13.52
C ASN A 16 15.66 1.03 -12.09
N LYS A 17 16.43 0.22 -11.34
CA LYS A 17 16.92 0.60 -10.01
C LYS A 17 17.77 1.86 -10.04
N PHE A 18 18.63 2.01 -11.06
CA PHE A 18 19.52 3.17 -11.19
C PHE A 18 18.74 4.40 -11.65
N ILE A 19 17.85 4.24 -12.63
CA ILE A 19 16.98 5.33 -13.13
C ILE A 19 16.12 5.92 -12.00
N ARG A 20 15.58 5.06 -11.13
CA ARG A 20 14.84 5.50 -9.94
C ARG A 20 15.73 6.16 -8.90
N GLY A 21 16.93 5.60 -8.67
CA GLY A 21 17.93 6.18 -7.77
C GLY A 21 18.35 7.59 -8.18
N THR A 22 18.61 7.81 -9.47
CA THR A 22 18.92 9.14 -10.04
C THR A 22 17.79 10.13 -9.84
N ALA A 23 16.53 9.69 -9.97
CA ALA A 23 15.37 10.53 -9.72
C ALA A 23 15.00 10.64 -8.22
N HIS A 24 15.76 9.99 -7.31
CA HIS A 24 15.45 9.87 -5.88
C HIS A 24 14.03 9.34 -5.61
N LEU A 25 13.54 8.45 -6.47
CA LEU A 25 12.23 7.84 -6.34
C LEU A 25 12.36 6.43 -5.77
N GLY A 26 11.60 6.14 -4.71
CA GLY A 26 11.43 4.78 -4.19
C GLY A 26 10.76 3.84 -5.21
N CYS A 27 10.67 2.55 -4.88
CA CYS A 27 9.89 1.64 -5.70
C CYS A 27 8.42 2.08 -5.66
N PHE A 28 7.69 1.85 -6.76
CA PHE A 28 6.26 2.10 -6.77
C PHE A 28 5.53 1.30 -5.68
N GLY A 29 6.00 0.08 -5.40
CA GLY A 29 5.50 -0.75 -4.30
C GLY A 29 5.58 -0.01 -2.96
N ASP A 30 6.67 0.73 -2.73
CA ASP A 30 6.91 1.46 -1.49
C ASP A 30 5.88 2.55 -1.26
N LYS A 31 5.71 3.40 -2.28
CA LYS A 31 4.69 4.45 -2.25
C LYS A 31 3.26 3.90 -2.15
N ALA A 32 3.02 2.72 -2.72
CA ALA A 32 1.70 2.11 -2.72
C ALA A 32 1.31 1.60 -1.33
N TRP A 33 2.21 0.93 -0.60
CA TRP A 33 1.91 0.51 0.78
C TRP A 33 1.86 1.72 1.72
N GLU A 34 2.71 2.73 1.54
CA GLU A 34 2.70 3.95 2.36
C GLU A 34 1.35 4.69 2.25
N ALA A 35 0.85 4.86 1.02
CA ALA A 35 -0.44 5.50 0.79
C ALA A 35 -1.60 4.71 1.41
N ARG A 36 -1.56 3.37 1.32
CA ARG A 36 -2.58 2.49 1.94
C ARG A 36 -2.56 2.58 3.45
N LEU A 37 -1.40 2.50 4.09
CA LEU A 37 -1.27 2.61 5.55
C LEU A 37 -1.66 4.00 6.05
N ARG A 38 -1.30 5.06 5.32
CA ARG A 38 -1.71 6.44 5.66
C ARG A 38 -3.22 6.61 5.63
N TRP A 39 -3.87 6.05 4.60
CA TRP A 39 -5.34 6.05 4.52
C TRP A 39 -5.96 5.18 5.63
N PHE A 40 -5.41 3.99 5.89
CA PHE A 40 -5.89 3.11 6.95
C PHE A 40 -5.85 3.82 8.32
N GLY A 41 -4.72 4.46 8.65
CA GLY A 41 -4.62 5.23 9.89
C GLY A 41 -5.54 6.44 9.92
N HIS A 42 -5.76 7.11 8.80
CA HIS A 42 -6.76 8.16 8.72
C HIS A 42 -8.16 7.64 9.11
N VAL A 43 -8.57 6.50 8.54
CA VAL A 43 -9.88 5.90 8.82
C VAL A 43 -9.97 5.40 10.27
N GLN A 44 -8.91 4.78 10.81
CA GLN A 44 -8.91 4.28 12.18
C GLN A 44 -9.02 5.40 13.23
N ARG A 45 -8.50 6.60 12.95
CA ARG A 45 -8.63 7.76 13.84
C ARG A 45 -9.97 8.48 13.75
N ARG A 46 -10.83 8.16 12.77
CA ARG A 46 -12.18 8.74 12.70
C ARG A 46 -13.10 8.14 13.76
N ASP A 47 -14.19 8.85 14.08
CA ASP A 47 -15.21 8.35 15.00
C ASP A 47 -15.82 7.00 14.56
N MET A 48 -16.35 6.22 15.49
CA MET A 48 -16.99 4.94 15.20
C MET A 48 -18.21 5.08 14.28
N GLY A 49 -18.91 6.23 14.32
CA GLY A 49 -20.01 6.54 13.41
C GLY A 49 -19.57 6.81 11.96
N TYR A 50 -18.27 7.00 11.71
CA TYR A 50 -17.77 7.22 10.36
C TYR A 50 -17.96 5.97 9.49
N ILE A 51 -18.63 6.15 8.35
CA ILE A 51 -18.98 5.07 7.42
C ILE A 51 -17.75 4.25 7.03
N GLY A 52 -16.61 4.91 6.77
CA GLY A 52 -15.38 4.21 6.41
C GLY A 52 -14.86 3.29 7.52
N ARG A 53 -14.95 3.71 8.79
CA ARG A 53 -14.52 2.90 9.94
C ARG A 53 -15.46 1.73 10.18
N ARG A 54 -16.77 1.97 10.02
CA ARG A 54 -17.81 0.92 10.11
C ARG A 54 -17.66 -0.11 8.99
N MET A 55 -17.42 0.31 7.75
CA MET A 55 -17.18 -0.59 6.61
C MET A 55 -15.91 -1.41 6.80
N LEU A 56 -14.85 -0.81 7.33
CA LEU A 56 -13.58 -1.48 7.56
C LEU A 56 -13.70 -2.62 8.60
N ARG A 57 -14.53 -2.43 9.63
CA ARG A 57 -14.82 -3.43 10.67
C ARG A 57 -15.90 -4.45 10.28
N MET A 58 -16.62 -4.21 9.19
CA MET A 58 -17.69 -5.09 8.76
C MET A 58 -17.12 -6.37 8.16
N GLU A 59 -17.44 -7.50 8.78
CA GLU A 59 -17.18 -8.81 8.18
C GLU A 59 -18.31 -9.16 7.23
N THR A 60 -17.98 -9.46 5.97
CA THR A 60 -18.96 -9.96 5.01
C THR A 60 -19.23 -11.44 5.30
N PRO A 61 -20.48 -11.82 5.64
CA PRO A 61 -20.83 -13.21 5.90
C PRO A 61 -20.70 -14.04 4.61
N GLY A 62 -20.25 -15.29 4.76
CA GLY A 62 -20.12 -16.25 3.66
C GLY A 62 -18.74 -16.87 3.52
N ARG A 63 -18.70 -18.10 3.02
CA ARG A 63 -17.46 -18.85 2.79
C ARG A 63 -16.75 -18.30 1.55
N ARG A 64 -15.44 -18.03 1.65
CA ARG A 64 -14.61 -17.68 0.47
C ARG A 64 -14.64 -18.85 -0.53
N LYS A 65 -14.76 -18.53 -1.82
CA LYS A 65 -14.64 -19.51 -2.90
C LYS A 65 -13.29 -20.22 -2.80
N ARG A 66 -13.27 -21.53 -3.04
CA ARG A 66 -12.03 -22.32 -3.12
C ARG A 66 -11.25 -21.92 -4.38
N GLY A 67 -9.92 -21.86 -4.30
CA GLY A 67 -9.06 -21.42 -5.41
C GLY A 67 -8.25 -20.17 -5.05
N ARG A 68 -8.14 -19.19 -5.98
CA ARG A 68 -7.53 -17.87 -5.73
C ARG A 68 -8.64 -16.82 -5.57
N PRO A 69 -9.10 -16.52 -4.35
CA PRO A 69 -10.03 -15.43 -4.11
C PRO A 69 -9.35 -14.09 -4.37
N ARG A 70 -10.15 -13.05 -4.64
CA ARG A 70 -9.66 -11.67 -4.62
C ARG A 70 -9.19 -11.32 -3.20
N ARG A 71 -8.05 -10.64 -3.09
CA ARG A 71 -7.56 -10.10 -1.81
C ARG A 71 -8.54 -9.04 -1.30
N ARG A 72 -8.90 -9.11 -0.02
CA ARG A 72 -9.64 -8.01 0.63
C ARG A 72 -8.67 -6.89 0.97
N PHE A 73 -9.21 -5.69 1.14
CA PHE A 73 -8.39 -4.54 1.54
C PHE A 73 -7.60 -4.81 2.82
N MET A 74 -8.24 -5.36 3.85
CA MET A 74 -7.58 -5.72 5.12
C MET A 74 -6.50 -6.80 4.97
N ASP A 75 -6.66 -7.74 4.03
CA ASP A 75 -5.62 -8.74 3.78
C ASP A 75 -4.34 -8.05 3.27
N VAL A 76 -4.49 -7.06 2.38
CA VAL A 76 -3.36 -6.27 1.84
C VAL A 76 -2.74 -5.35 2.90
N VAL A 77 -3.57 -4.66 3.70
CA VAL A 77 -3.07 -3.80 4.77
C VAL A 77 -2.24 -4.58 5.78
N ARG A 78 -2.66 -5.79 6.13
CA ARG A 78 -1.91 -6.65 7.06
C ARG A 78 -0.56 -7.08 6.48
N GLU A 79 -0.51 -7.42 5.19
CA GLU A 79 0.75 -7.71 4.50
C GLU A 79 1.67 -6.48 4.47
N ASP A 80 1.11 -5.29 4.19
CA ASP A 80 1.86 -4.03 4.19
C ASP A 80 2.43 -3.71 5.58
N MET A 81 1.64 -3.88 6.64
CA MET A 81 2.11 -3.70 8.03
C MET A 81 3.26 -4.63 8.36
N GLN A 82 3.23 -5.89 7.89
CA GLN A 82 4.33 -6.84 8.06
C GLN A 82 5.60 -6.41 7.33
N VAL A 83 5.47 -5.86 6.12
CA VAL A 83 6.62 -5.34 5.35
C VAL A 83 7.32 -4.20 6.08
N VAL A 84 6.55 -3.35 6.77
CA VAL A 84 7.06 -2.17 7.48
C VAL A 84 7.44 -2.48 8.94
N GLY A 85 7.02 -3.62 9.47
CA GLY A 85 7.23 -4.00 10.88
C GLY A 85 6.31 -3.24 11.86
N MET A 86 5.18 -2.72 11.39
CA MET A 86 4.21 -1.97 12.20
C MET A 86 3.15 -2.90 12.81
N LYS A 87 2.71 -2.56 14.03
CA LYS A 87 1.55 -3.17 14.70
C LYS A 87 0.32 -2.28 14.57
N GLU A 88 -0.87 -2.86 14.70
CA GLU A 88 -2.13 -2.10 14.64
C GLU A 88 -2.25 -1.04 15.74
N ALA A 89 -1.60 -1.24 16.90
CA ALA A 89 -1.53 -0.25 17.99
C ALA A 89 -0.78 1.02 17.59
N ASP A 90 0.25 0.92 16.74
CA ASP A 90 1.08 2.04 16.30
C ASP A 90 0.29 3.02 15.40
N VAL A 91 -0.90 2.63 14.95
CA VAL A 91 -1.77 3.44 14.09
C VAL A 91 -2.55 4.49 14.90
N GLU A 92 -2.78 4.22 16.18
CA GLU A 92 -3.48 5.12 17.10
C GLU A 92 -2.54 6.12 17.78
N ASP A 93 -1.23 5.84 17.79
CA ASP A 93 -0.22 6.49 18.63
C ASP A 93 0.63 7.53 17.85
N ARG A 94 0.01 8.62 17.39
CA ARG A 94 0.73 9.80 16.86
C ARG A 94 0.45 11.04 17.68
#